data_AF-A0A497RRS1-F1
#
_entry.id   AF-A0A497RRS1-F1
#
_cell.length_a   1.000
_cell.length_b   1.000
_cell.length_c   1.000
_cell.angle_alpha   90.00
_cell.angle_beta   90.00
_cell.angle_gamma   90.00
#
_symmetry.space_group_name_H-M   'P 1'
#
loop_
_entity.id
_entity.type
_entity.pdbx_description
1 polymer ?
#
loop_
_entity_poly.entity_id
_entity_poly.type
_entity_poly.pdbx_seq_one_letter_code
_entity_poly.pdbx_strand_id
1 'polypeptide(L)'
;MKLKLSIFKSASENASIYYEKYKKLKEKLDGARKALEKTLKEIEKVEKESYEEKKIEIKKVVKKEKKWYEKFRWFFISNDFLVIGGKDSKQNEILIKRYLSANDLVFHADIPGAAFFVLKNPEGKEVPPEIKLEAATLAGVYSKAWKLNLASVDVYCVKPEQISKKAPAKTFLAKGAFMIYGKREWFRNIELKLAIGISLKDDALEVIAGPISAVSSKTDIFAVIKPGYKKSKELALEIKEFLAKNLSKEIKEKINALPLEEIQKWIPAGKGTLAKKWHLPLKKK
;
A
#
# COMPACT_ATOMS: atom_id res chain seq x y z
N MET A 1 0.05 -20.35 -53.27
CA MET A 1 -1.27 -21.01 -53.16
C MET A 1 -1.57 -21.70 -54.48
N LYS A 2 -1.73 -23.03 -54.51
CA LYS A 2 -2.07 -23.78 -55.74
C LYS A 2 -3.58 -24.03 -55.77
N LEU A 3 -4.27 -23.57 -56.81
CA LEU A 3 -5.72 -23.77 -56.97
C LEU A 3 -5.98 -25.04 -57.78
N LYS A 4 -6.90 -25.90 -57.30
CA LYS A 4 -7.35 -27.08 -58.04
C LYS A 4 -8.51 -26.69 -58.95
N LEU A 5 -8.31 -26.67 -60.26
CA LEU A 5 -9.35 -26.34 -61.24
C LEU A 5 -9.93 -27.63 -61.82
N SER A 6 -11.23 -27.65 -62.07
CA SER A 6 -11.86 -28.75 -62.80
C SER A 6 -11.66 -28.53 -64.29
N ILE A 7 -11.05 -29.49 -64.97
CA ILE A 7 -10.85 -29.46 -66.43
C ILE A 7 -12.16 -29.58 -67.22
N PHE A 8 -13.22 -30.10 -66.57
CA PHE A 8 -14.57 -30.22 -67.15
C PHE A 8 -15.41 -28.94 -67.03
N LYS A 9 -14.83 -27.84 -66.55
CA LYS A 9 -15.51 -26.57 -66.34
C LYS A 9 -14.74 -25.44 -67.00
N SER A 10 -15.45 -24.44 -67.50
CA SER A 10 -14.80 -23.27 -68.08
C SER A 10 -13.98 -22.51 -67.02
N ALA A 11 -13.04 -21.67 -67.45
CA ALA A 11 -12.27 -20.82 -66.54
C ALA A 11 -13.19 -19.92 -65.69
N SER A 12 -14.28 -19.41 -66.30
CA SER A 12 -15.30 -18.59 -65.63
C SER A 12 -16.10 -19.37 -64.58
N GLU A 13 -16.45 -20.62 -64.87
CA GLU A 13 -17.16 -21.49 -63.93
C GLU A 13 -16.29 -21.87 -62.73
N ASN A 14 -15.01 -22.19 -62.96
CA ASN A 14 -14.08 -22.45 -61.88
C ASN A 14 -13.88 -21.21 -61.00
N ALA A 15 -13.73 -20.01 -61.60
CA ALA A 15 -13.62 -18.75 -60.87
C ALA A 15 -14.86 -18.48 -60.00
N SER A 16 -16.05 -18.70 -60.57
CA SER A 16 -17.33 -18.55 -59.86
C SER A 16 -17.45 -19.47 -58.64
N ILE A 17 -17.00 -20.72 -58.75
CA ILE A 17 -17.01 -21.67 -57.63
C ILE A 17 -16.11 -21.21 -56.48
N TYR A 18 -14.91 -20.72 -56.81
CA TYR A 18 -13.98 -20.21 -55.79
C TYR A 18 -14.48 -18.90 -55.17
N TYR A 19 -15.13 -18.05 -55.96
CA TYR A 19 -15.76 -16.83 -55.47
C TYR A 19 -16.90 -17.12 -54.49
N GLU A 20 -17.79 -18.07 -54.82
CA GLU A 20 -18.87 -18.52 -53.93
C GLU A 20 -18.33 -19.14 -52.64
N LYS A 21 -17.26 -19.94 -52.72
CA LYS A 21 -16.58 -20.48 -51.52
C LYS A 21 -16.00 -19.37 -50.66
N TYR A 22 -15.34 -18.38 -51.27
CA TYR A 22 -14.80 -17.23 -50.56
C TYR A 22 -15.90 -16.44 -49.85
N LYS A 23 -17.02 -16.17 -50.54
CA LYS A 23 -18.17 -15.45 -49.97
C LYS A 23 -18.71 -16.16 -48.73
N LYS A 24 -18.95 -17.48 -48.81
CA LYS A 24 -19.41 -18.30 -47.68
C LYS A 24 -18.42 -18.32 -46.51
N LEU A 25 -17.12 -18.42 -46.80
CA LEU A 25 -16.09 -18.39 -45.75
C LEU A 25 -15.99 -17.01 -45.08
N LYS A 26 -16.14 -15.94 -45.85
CA LYS A 26 -16.14 -14.56 -45.34
C LYS A 26 -17.32 -14.32 -44.41
N GLU A 27 -18.53 -14.77 -44.78
CA GLU A 27 -19.72 -14.69 -43.93
C GLU A 27 -19.55 -15.48 -42.63
N LYS A 28 -19.01 -16.71 -42.69
CA LYS A 28 -18.71 -17.50 -41.49
C LYS A 28 -17.69 -16.82 -40.58
N LEU A 29 -16.66 -16.19 -41.15
CA LEU A 29 -15.62 -15.50 -40.39
C LEU A 29 -16.18 -14.25 -39.69
N ASP A 30 -17.06 -13.49 -40.36
CA ASP A 30 -17.76 -12.36 -39.75
C ASP A 30 -18.67 -12.79 -38.60
N GLY A 31 -19.43 -13.88 -38.77
CA GLY A 31 -20.24 -14.46 -37.70
C GLY A 31 -19.42 -14.92 -36.50
N ALA A 32 -18.29 -15.60 -36.73
CA ALA A 32 -17.38 -16.03 -35.67
C ALA A 32 -16.76 -14.85 -34.92
N ARG A 33 -16.38 -13.77 -35.61
CA ARG A 33 -15.86 -12.54 -34.99
C ARG A 33 -16.89 -11.86 -34.09
N LYS A 34 -18.14 -11.75 -34.55
CA LYS A 34 -19.24 -11.17 -33.74
C LYS A 34 -19.51 -12.00 -32.49
N ALA A 35 -19.51 -13.32 -32.61
CA ALA A 35 -19.68 -14.22 -31.47
C ALA A 35 -18.53 -14.08 -30.44
N LEU A 36 -17.29 -13.96 -30.92
CA LEU A 36 -16.12 -13.74 -30.07
C LEU A 36 -16.23 -12.41 -29.31
N GLU A 37 -16.58 -11.32 -30.00
CA GLU A 37 -16.72 -10.00 -29.39
C GLU A 37 -17.83 -9.98 -28.33
N LYS A 38 -18.96 -10.65 -28.60
CA LYS A 38 -20.05 -10.80 -27.62
C LYS A 38 -19.60 -11.58 -26.38
N THR A 39 -18.89 -12.69 -26.59
CA THR A 39 -18.38 -13.53 -25.48
C THR A 39 -17.38 -12.76 -24.62
N LEU A 40 -16.48 -11.98 -25.23
CA LEU A 40 -15.52 -11.15 -24.50
C LEU A 40 -16.20 -10.06 -23.66
N LYS A 41 -17.26 -9.43 -24.19
CA LYS A 41 -18.06 -8.45 -23.44
C LYS A 41 -18.81 -9.10 -22.27
N GLU A 42 -19.31 -10.32 -22.45
CA GLU A 42 -19.96 -11.09 -21.37
C GLU A 42 -18.95 -11.47 -20.29
N ILE A 43 -17.74 -11.92 -20.66
CA ILE A 43 -16.65 -12.20 -19.71
C ILE A 43 -16.28 -10.94 -18.91
N GLU A 44 -16.06 -9.80 -19.57
CA GLU A 44 -15.76 -8.54 -18.86
C GLU A 44 -16.87 -8.12 -17.89
N LYS A 45 -18.13 -8.37 -18.25
CA LYS A 45 -19.27 -8.05 -17.40
C LYS A 45 -19.31 -8.96 -16.17
N VAL A 46 -19.16 -10.27 -16.37
CA VAL A 46 -19.14 -11.27 -15.29
C VAL A 46 -17.93 -11.05 -14.37
N GLU A 47 -16.76 -10.70 -14.90
CA GLU A 47 -15.58 -10.38 -14.09
C GLU A 47 -15.80 -9.13 -13.22
N LYS A 48 -16.44 -8.09 -13.76
CA LYS A 48 -16.80 -6.88 -13.00
C LYS A 48 -17.82 -7.19 -11.91
N GLU A 49 -18.89 -7.92 -12.25
CA GLU A 49 -19.93 -8.33 -11.31
C GLU A 49 -19.33 -9.19 -10.19
N SER A 50 -18.51 -10.20 -10.52
CA SER A 50 -17.83 -11.05 -9.52
C SER A 50 -16.87 -10.26 -8.62
N TYR A 51 -16.16 -9.26 -9.18
CA TYR A 51 -15.29 -8.38 -8.40
C TYR A 51 -16.07 -7.47 -7.44
N GLU A 52 -17.24 -6.98 -7.87
CA GLU A 52 -18.14 -6.21 -7.02
C GLU A 52 -18.82 -7.06 -5.95
N GLU A 53 -19.28 -8.26 -6.29
CA GLU A 53 -19.85 -9.23 -5.36
C GLU A 53 -18.84 -9.63 -4.28
N LYS A 54 -17.60 -9.98 -4.67
CA LYS A 54 -16.51 -10.25 -3.71
C LYS A 54 -16.23 -9.04 -2.83
N LYS A 55 -16.24 -7.81 -3.37
CA LYS A 55 -16.13 -6.59 -2.55
C LYS A 55 -17.29 -6.43 -1.57
N ILE A 56 -18.51 -6.79 -1.97
CA ILE A 56 -19.71 -6.69 -1.13
C ILE A 56 -19.69 -7.77 -0.04
N GLU A 57 -19.30 -9.00 -0.36
CA GLU A 57 -19.15 -10.11 0.58
C GLU A 57 -18.06 -9.81 1.64
N ILE A 58 -16.89 -9.32 1.20
CA ILE A 58 -15.82 -8.87 2.10
C ILE A 58 -16.32 -7.72 3.00
N LYS A 59 -17.14 -6.80 2.48
CA LYS A 59 -17.75 -5.73 3.28
C LYS A 59 -18.82 -6.23 4.27
N LYS A 60 -19.56 -7.29 3.94
CA LYS A 60 -20.62 -7.86 4.80
C LYS A 60 -20.04 -8.67 5.97
N VAL A 61 -18.92 -9.37 5.77
CA VAL A 61 -18.26 -10.17 6.82
C VAL A 61 -17.50 -9.29 7.83
N VAL A 62 -17.11 -8.06 7.46
CA VAL A 62 -16.34 -7.15 8.33
C VAL A 62 -17.15 -5.89 8.66
N LYS A 63 -18.32 -6.04 9.26
CA LYS A 63 -18.99 -4.91 9.95
C LYS A 63 -18.38 -4.70 11.35
N LYS A 64 -17.04 -4.71 11.43
CA LYS A 64 -16.32 -4.17 12.59
C LYS A 64 -16.60 -2.67 12.60
N GLU A 65 -17.01 -2.12 13.74
CA GLU A 65 -17.15 -0.67 13.88
C GLU A 65 -15.82 -0.03 13.51
N LYS A 66 -15.81 0.75 12.41
CA LYS A 66 -14.60 1.40 11.93
C LYS A 66 -14.10 2.30 13.04
N LYS A 67 -12.92 2.00 13.56
CA LYS A 67 -12.32 2.82 14.61
C LYS A 67 -11.99 4.19 14.02
N TRP A 68 -12.16 5.24 14.83
CA TRP A 68 -12.03 6.63 14.37
C TRP A 68 -10.69 6.94 13.69
N TYR A 69 -9.64 6.21 14.06
CA TYR A 69 -8.27 6.39 13.55
C TYR A 69 -8.06 5.77 12.16
N GLU A 70 -8.94 4.87 11.70
CA GLU A 70 -8.76 4.15 10.42
C GLU A 70 -8.81 5.05 9.19
N LYS A 71 -9.41 6.24 9.32
CA LYS A 71 -9.41 7.27 8.26
C LYS A 71 -8.01 7.84 8.01
N PHE A 72 -7.16 7.86 9.04
CA PHE A 72 -5.78 8.30 8.97
C PHE A 72 -4.85 7.15 8.55
N ARG A 73 -3.56 7.43 8.45
CA ARG A 73 -2.54 6.39 8.46
C ARG A 73 -2.28 6.02 9.92
N TRP A 74 -2.35 4.76 10.27
CA TRP A 74 -2.26 4.32 11.67
C TRP A 74 -1.40 3.08 11.79
N PHE A 75 -0.71 2.95 12.92
CA PHE A 75 0.18 1.85 13.24
C PHE A 75 0.06 1.53 14.72
N PHE A 76 -0.02 0.24 15.05
CA PHE A 76 0.28 -0.24 16.39
C PHE A 76 1.75 -0.63 16.44
N ILE A 77 2.54 0.17 17.15
CA ILE A 77 3.97 -0.10 17.34
C ILE A 77 4.18 -1.02 18.56
N SER A 78 5.40 -1.13 19.06
CA SER A 78 5.69 -1.95 20.25
C SER A 78 4.89 -1.45 21.46
N ASN A 79 4.61 -2.36 22.41
CA ASN A 79 3.77 -2.11 23.59
C ASN A 79 2.35 -1.57 23.27
N ASP A 80 1.85 -1.86 22.07
CA ASP A 80 0.53 -1.47 21.56
C ASP A 80 0.26 0.04 21.58
N PHE A 81 1.31 0.87 21.55
CA PHE A 81 1.15 2.30 21.32
C PHE A 81 0.58 2.57 19.92
N LEU A 82 -0.43 3.44 19.88
CA LEU A 82 -1.06 3.86 18.63
C LEU A 82 -0.36 5.10 18.09
N VAL A 83 0.19 4.98 16.88
CA VAL A 83 0.80 6.09 16.14
C VAL A 83 -0.04 6.41 14.91
N ILE A 84 -0.41 7.68 14.74
CA ILE A 84 -1.32 8.14 13.69
C ILE A 84 -0.69 9.28 12.90
N GLY A 85 -0.76 9.24 11.57
CA GLY A 85 -0.33 10.32 10.69
C GLY A 85 -1.36 10.64 9.62
N GLY A 86 -1.42 11.89 9.15
CA GLY A 86 -2.32 12.24 8.06
C GLY A 86 -1.80 11.71 6.71
N LYS A 87 -2.73 11.29 5.83
CA LYS A 87 -2.41 10.85 4.47
C LYS A 87 -2.14 12.02 3.51
N ASP A 88 -2.65 13.20 3.85
CA ASP A 88 -2.53 14.45 3.11
C ASP A 88 -2.54 15.66 4.05
N SER A 89 -2.34 16.86 3.51
CA SER A 89 -2.29 18.10 4.28
C SER A 89 -3.60 18.44 5.01
N LYS A 90 -4.75 18.07 4.46
CA LYS A 90 -6.06 18.29 5.12
C LYS A 90 -6.20 17.36 6.34
N GLN A 91 -5.83 16.09 6.18
CA GLN A 91 -5.82 15.13 7.28
C GLN A 91 -4.81 15.50 8.36
N ASN A 92 -3.62 16.00 8.00
CA ASN A 92 -2.63 16.49 8.97
C ASN A 92 -3.21 17.64 9.82
N GLU A 93 -3.87 18.60 9.18
CA GLU A 93 -4.50 19.70 9.91
C GLU A 93 -5.63 19.22 10.84
N ILE A 94 -6.47 18.29 10.38
CA ILE A 94 -7.53 17.70 11.19
C ILE A 94 -6.96 16.92 12.38
N LEU A 95 -5.90 16.14 12.16
CA LEU A 95 -5.24 15.33 13.19
C LEU A 95 -4.74 16.23 14.33
N ILE A 96 -3.95 17.26 14.00
CA ILE A 96 -3.39 18.19 14.99
C ILE A 96 -4.48 18.99 15.70
N LYS A 97 -5.53 19.43 15.00
CA LYS A 97 -6.57 20.29 15.60
C LYS A 97 -7.60 19.55 16.44
N ARG A 98 -7.97 18.32 16.07
CA ARG A 98 -9.13 17.62 16.65
C ARG A 98 -8.78 16.36 17.43
N TYR A 99 -7.60 15.78 17.21
CA TYR A 99 -7.24 14.47 17.75
C TYR A 99 -5.96 14.49 18.60
N LEU A 100 -5.39 15.67 18.82
CA LEU A 100 -4.22 15.86 19.67
C LEU A 100 -4.65 16.14 21.12
N SER A 101 -4.09 15.38 22.05
CA SER A 101 -4.34 15.44 23.49
C SER A 101 -3.06 15.84 24.22
N ALA A 102 -3.14 16.43 25.42
CA ALA A 102 -2.01 17.04 26.12
C ALA A 102 -0.79 16.11 26.34
N ASN A 103 -1.04 14.83 26.57
CA ASN A 103 0.00 13.83 26.87
C ASN A 103 0.61 13.18 25.61
N ASP A 104 0.05 13.44 24.43
CA ASP A 104 0.56 12.87 23.18
C ASP A 104 1.95 13.42 22.84
N LEU A 105 2.64 12.73 21.93
CA LEU A 105 3.90 13.21 21.36
C LEU A 105 3.75 13.37 19.85
N VAL A 106 4.28 14.47 19.31
CA VAL A 106 4.17 14.80 17.89
C VAL A 106 5.53 14.76 17.23
N PHE A 107 5.61 13.98 16.16
CA PHE A 107 6.80 13.74 15.37
C PHE A 107 6.65 14.34 13.98
N HIS A 108 7.72 14.94 13.48
CA HIS A 108 7.77 15.50 12.13
C HIS A 108 9.19 15.39 11.58
N ALA A 109 9.33 14.89 10.34
CA ALA A 109 10.62 14.83 9.67
C ALA A 109 11.10 16.24 9.31
N ASP A 110 12.39 16.53 9.44
CA ASP A 110 12.97 17.84 9.14
C ASP A 110 13.17 18.04 7.64
N ILE A 111 12.06 17.93 6.90
CA ILE A 111 12.00 18.11 5.47
C ILE A 111 10.66 18.76 5.08
N PRO A 112 10.65 19.74 4.17
CA PRO A 112 9.42 20.39 3.75
C PRO A 112 8.38 19.41 3.18
N GLY A 113 7.15 19.51 3.67
CA GLY A 113 6.03 18.68 3.23
C GLY A 113 5.98 17.28 3.86
N ALA A 114 6.71 17.05 4.95
CA ALA A 114 6.50 15.88 5.79
C ALA A 114 5.11 15.91 6.47
N ALA A 115 4.59 14.74 6.81
CA ALA A 115 3.38 14.63 7.60
C ALA A 115 3.70 14.71 9.09
N PHE A 116 2.75 15.23 9.87
CA PHE A 116 2.79 15.10 11.32
C PHE A 116 2.31 13.72 11.73
N PHE A 117 3.06 13.08 12.62
CA PHE A 117 2.71 11.82 13.27
C PHE A 117 2.49 12.07 14.75
N VAL A 118 1.43 11.50 15.31
CA VAL A 118 1.03 11.64 16.71
C VAL A 118 1.06 10.26 17.35
N LEU A 119 1.91 10.11 18.37
CA LEU A 119 1.86 8.98 19.29
C LEU A 119 0.82 9.28 20.36
N LYS A 120 -0.22 8.45 20.42
CA LYS A 120 -1.30 8.58 21.39
C LYS A 120 -0.86 8.05 22.75
N ASN A 121 -1.00 8.89 23.78
CA ASN A 121 -0.65 8.52 25.16
C ASN A 121 -1.75 8.98 26.13
N PRO A 122 -2.96 8.38 26.07
CA PRO A 122 -4.10 8.83 26.87
C PRO A 122 -3.85 8.71 28.37
N GLU A 123 -3.07 7.73 28.80
CA GLU A 123 -2.76 7.46 30.21
C GLU A 123 -1.60 8.32 30.76
N GLY A 124 -0.96 9.13 29.92
CA GLY A 124 0.15 10.00 30.36
C GLY A 124 1.37 9.24 30.89
N LYS A 125 1.53 7.97 30.49
CA LYS A 125 2.66 7.14 30.90
C LYS A 125 3.95 7.66 30.29
N GLU A 126 5.07 7.40 30.96
CA GLU A 126 6.39 7.64 30.36
C GLU A 126 6.54 6.78 29.10
N VAL A 127 6.89 7.41 27.99
CA VAL A 127 7.07 6.74 26.70
C VAL A 127 8.55 6.35 26.56
N PRO A 128 8.88 5.05 26.52
CA PRO A 128 10.26 4.61 26.42
C PRO A 128 10.96 5.14 25.14
N PRO A 129 12.29 5.39 25.18
CA PRO A 129 13.04 5.92 24.04
C PRO A 129 12.89 5.09 22.75
N GLU A 130 12.81 3.77 22.86
CA GLU A 130 12.60 2.85 21.75
C GLU A 130 11.24 3.04 21.07
N ILE A 131 10.19 3.31 21.84
CA ILE A 131 8.84 3.58 21.31
C ILE A 131 8.82 4.95 20.61
N LYS A 132 9.50 5.94 21.16
CA LYS A 132 9.66 7.25 20.48
C LYS A 132 10.44 7.10 19.17
N LEU A 133 11.50 6.27 19.17
CA LEU A 133 12.29 5.99 17.98
C LEU A 133 11.43 5.32 16.89
N GLU A 134 10.60 4.35 17.25
CA GLU A 134 9.63 3.72 16.35
C GLU A 134 8.65 4.73 15.72
N ALA A 135 8.09 5.64 16.52
CA ALA A 135 7.24 6.70 16.03
C ALA A 135 7.99 7.70 15.12
N ALA A 136 9.23 8.03 15.47
CA ALA A 136 10.10 8.87 14.65
C ALA A 136 10.41 8.21 13.30
N THR A 137 10.69 6.89 13.27
CA THR A 137 10.85 6.12 12.03
C THR A 137 9.65 6.23 11.11
N LEU A 138 8.43 6.12 11.65
CA LEU A 138 7.22 6.29 10.85
C LEU A 138 7.10 7.70 10.26
N ALA A 139 7.40 8.74 11.04
CA ALA A 139 7.41 10.11 10.56
C ALA A 139 8.44 10.33 9.43
N GLY A 140 9.63 9.74 9.54
CA GLY A 140 10.65 9.76 8.50
C GLY A 140 10.23 9.02 7.23
N VAL A 141 9.76 7.77 7.38
CA VAL A 141 9.36 6.88 6.28
C VAL A 141 8.23 7.46 5.43
N TYR A 142 7.23 8.07 6.06
CA TYR A 142 6.10 8.68 5.36
C TYR A 142 6.28 10.18 5.06
N SER A 143 7.53 10.66 5.09
CA SER A 143 7.88 12.01 4.67
C SER A 143 8.20 12.09 3.18
N LYS A 144 8.53 13.31 2.72
CA LYS A 144 9.03 13.54 1.37
C LYS A 144 10.41 12.90 1.12
N ALA A 145 11.17 12.57 2.17
CA ALA A 145 12.49 11.95 2.05
C ALA A 145 12.43 10.61 1.31
N TRP A 146 11.36 9.84 1.50
CA TRP A 146 11.13 8.59 0.77
C TRP A 146 10.99 8.82 -0.74
N LYS A 147 10.20 9.83 -1.14
CA LYS A 147 10.01 10.20 -2.56
C LYS A 147 11.30 10.68 -3.21
N LEU A 148 12.15 11.34 -2.44
CA LEU A 148 13.47 11.84 -2.86
C LEU A 148 14.55 10.76 -2.83
N ASN A 149 14.20 9.51 -2.48
CA ASN A 149 15.12 8.39 -2.43
C ASN A 149 16.29 8.59 -1.46
N LEU A 150 16.08 9.33 -0.37
CA LEU A 150 17.09 9.53 0.68
C LEU A 150 17.20 8.27 1.53
N ALA A 151 18.40 7.94 2.00
CA ALA A 151 18.61 6.80 2.88
C ALA A 151 18.09 7.05 4.31
N SER A 152 18.16 8.29 4.75
CA SER A 152 17.79 8.72 6.10
C SER A 152 17.28 10.16 6.12
N VAL A 153 16.66 10.53 7.23
CA VAL A 153 16.23 11.91 7.51
C VAL A 153 16.29 12.18 9.00
N ASP A 154 16.47 13.43 9.39
CA ASP A 154 16.31 13.83 10.78
C ASP A 154 14.82 13.99 11.11
N VAL A 155 14.44 13.64 12.32
CA VAL A 155 13.08 13.76 12.84
C VAL A 155 13.15 14.45 14.18
N TYR A 156 12.18 15.32 14.46
CA TYR A 156 12.03 15.90 15.79
C TYR A 156 10.71 15.50 16.43
N CYS A 157 10.72 15.44 17.76
CA CYS A 157 9.57 15.24 18.61
C CYS A 157 9.31 16.50 19.45
N VAL A 158 8.03 16.86 19.57
CA VAL A 158 7.55 17.95 20.42
C VAL A 158 6.24 17.59 21.10
N LYS A 159 5.94 18.32 22.18
CA LYS A 159 4.65 18.27 22.87
C LYS A 159 3.57 19.09 22.15
N PRO A 160 2.28 18.79 22.38
CA PRO A 160 1.15 19.51 21.79
C PRO A 160 1.19 21.02 22.01
N GLU A 161 1.54 21.45 23.22
CA GLU A 161 1.65 22.86 23.62
C GLU A 161 2.69 23.67 22.83
N GLN A 162 3.63 22.98 22.18
CA GLN A 162 4.66 23.60 21.35
C GLN A 162 4.18 23.89 19.92
N ILE A 163 3.00 23.40 19.54
CA ILE A 163 2.47 23.48 18.18
C ILE A 163 1.45 24.61 18.09
N SER A 164 1.64 25.51 17.14
CA SER A 164 0.74 26.65 16.95
C SER A 164 0.49 26.95 15.49
N LYS A 165 -0.75 27.37 15.19
CA LYS A 165 -1.12 27.87 13.85
C LYS A 165 -0.96 29.40 13.73
N LYS A 166 -0.49 30.07 14.78
CA LYS A 166 -0.22 31.52 14.75
C LYS A 166 1.13 31.73 14.08
N ALA A 167 1.11 32.37 12.92
CA ALA A 167 2.31 32.84 12.25
C ALA A 167 2.93 34.02 13.02
N PRO A 168 4.26 34.21 13.00
CA PRO A 168 4.87 35.47 13.39
C PRO A 168 4.29 36.63 12.56
N ALA A 169 4.22 37.82 13.17
CA ALA A 169 3.68 39.01 12.52
C ALA A 169 4.31 39.22 11.12
N LYS A 170 3.46 39.49 10.11
CA LYS A 170 3.81 39.70 8.69
C LYS A 170 4.19 38.46 7.86
N THR A 171 3.84 37.25 8.29
CA THR A 171 4.00 36.03 7.44
C THR A 171 2.71 35.22 7.33
N PHE A 172 2.49 34.60 6.18
CA PHE A 172 1.39 33.66 5.96
C PHE A 172 1.90 32.22 6.07
N LEU A 173 1.23 31.42 6.92
CA LEU A 173 1.48 29.98 6.97
C LEU A 173 0.75 29.28 5.84
N ALA A 174 1.47 28.43 5.11
CA ALA A 174 0.88 27.54 4.13
C ALA A 174 -0.16 26.61 4.78
N LYS A 175 -1.14 26.16 3.99
CA LYS A 175 -2.17 25.24 4.46
C LYS A 175 -1.56 23.93 4.97
N GLY A 176 -1.82 23.57 6.22
CA GLY A 176 -1.24 22.39 6.89
C GLY A 176 0.13 22.63 7.54
N ALA A 177 0.69 23.84 7.47
CA ALA A 177 1.89 24.21 8.21
C ALA A 177 1.54 24.65 9.63
N PHE A 178 2.44 24.33 10.57
CA PHE A 178 2.37 24.73 11.96
C PHE A 178 3.73 25.26 12.41
N MET A 179 3.72 26.28 13.27
CA MET A 179 4.90 26.78 13.94
C MET A 179 5.19 25.91 15.17
N ILE A 180 6.46 25.60 15.37
CA ILE A 180 6.94 24.80 16.50
C ILE A 180 7.82 25.70 17.38
N TYR A 181 7.41 25.87 18.64
CA TYR A 181 8.09 26.71 19.62
C TYR A 181 8.81 25.86 20.70
N GLY A 182 9.84 26.42 21.33
CA GLY A 182 10.58 25.75 22.40
C GLY A 182 11.54 24.66 21.93
N LYS A 183 11.99 23.82 22.89
CA LYS A 183 13.01 22.79 22.67
C LYS A 183 12.45 21.61 21.88
N ARG A 184 13.23 21.13 20.90
CA ARG A 184 12.93 19.91 20.13
C ARG A 184 13.78 18.76 20.63
N GLU A 185 13.16 17.59 20.80
CA GLU A 185 13.88 16.32 20.97
C GLU A 185 14.22 15.78 19.57
N TRP A 186 15.50 15.52 19.28
CA TRP A 186 15.96 15.17 17.94
C TRP A 186 16.33 13.69 17.82
N PHE A 187 15.87 13.09 16.75
CA PHE A 187 16.19 11.75 16.29
C PHE A 187 16.98 11.89 15.00
N ARG A 188 18.30 11.78 15.09
CA ARG A 188 19.21 12.06 13.98
C ARG A 188 19.41 10.82 13.11
N ASN A 189 19.55 11.05 11.80
CA ASN A 189 19.90 10.03 10.81
C ASN A 189 18.97 8.80 10.85
N ILE A 190 17.66 9.03 10.96
CA ILE A 190 16.67 7.95 10.98
C ILE A 190 16.65 7.26 9.63
N GLU A 191 17.07 6.00 9.60
CA GLU A 191 17.08 5.20 8.38
C GLU A 191 15.65 4.93 7.90
N LEU A 192 15.40 5.15 6.61
CA LEU A 192 14.09 4.98 6.01
C LEU A 192 13.86 3.51 5.67
N LYS A 193 13.39 2.74 6.66
CA LYS A 193 12.99 1.35 6.51
C LYS A 193 11.61 1.11 7.09
N LEU A 194 10.82 0.29 6.41
CA LEU A 194 9.51 -0.14 6.86
C LEU A 194 9.40 -1.65 6.72
N ALA A 195 8.92 -2.33 7.75
CA ALA A 195 8.56 -3.73 7.67
C ALA A 195 7.08 -3.87 7.28
N ILE A 196 6.78 -4.81 6.39
CA ILE A 196 5.43 -5.24 6.02
C ILE A 196 5.39 -6.74 6.20
N GLY A 197 4.52 -7.23 7.09
CA GLY A 197 4.44 -8.62 7.47
C GLY A 197 3.02 -9.13 7.56
N ILE A 198 2.92 -10.41 7.91
CA ILE A 198 1.67 -11.14 7.99
C ILE A 198 1.52 -11.69 9.39
N SER A 199 0.46 -11.27 10.08
CA SER A 199 0.07 -11.82 11.36
C SER A 199 -1.08 -12.81 11.15
N LEU A 200 -0.97 -13.98 11.76
CA LEU A 200 -2.06 -14.95 11.85
C LEU A 200 -2.76 -14.73 13.19
N LYS A 201 -3.96 -14.17 13.17
CA LYS A 201 -4.80 -13.99 14.36
C LYS A 201 -6.15 -14.65 14.10
N ASP A 202 -6.57 -15.54 14.98
CA ASP A 202 -7.88 -16.22 14.92
C ASP A 202 -8.17 -16.83 13.53
N ASP A 203 -7.17 -17.52 12.95
CA ASP A 203 -7.16 -18.10 11.59
C ASP A 203 -7.33 -17.10 10.42
N ALA A 204 -7.46 -15.82 10.72
CA ALA A 204 -7.48 -14.73 9.76
C ALA A 204 -6.06 -14.18 9.51
N LEU A 205 -5.78 -13.93 8.23
CA LEU A 205 -4.53 -13.34 7.80
C LEU A 205 -4.68 -11.81 7.81
N GLU A 206 -3.90 -11.14 8.66
CA GLU A 206 -3.84 -9.68 8.70
C GLU A 206 -2.47 -9.18 8.21
N VAL A 207 -2.49 -8.23 7.25
CA VAL A 207 -1.29 -7.53 6.81
C VAL A 207 -0.97 -6.42 7.81
N ILE A 208 0.16 -6.54 8.48
CA ILE A 208 0.68 -5.54 9.41
C ILE A 208 1.87 -4.81 8.80
N ALA A 209 2.06 -3.55 9.16
CA ALA A 209 3.22 -2.76 8.75
C ALA A 209 3.67 -1.87 9.89
N GLY A 210 4.93 -1.45 9.87
CA GLY A 210 5.49 -0.57 10.89
C GLY A 210 7.02 -0.60 10.93
N PRO A 211 7.62 -0.01 11.98
CA PRO A 211 9.04 -0.17 12.27
C PRO A 211 9.41 -1.64 12.40
N ILE A 212 10.66 -1.98 12.09
CA ILE A 212 11.12 -3.38 12.04
C ILE A 212 10.95 -4.06 13.40
N SER A 213 11.34 -3.40 14.48
CA SER A 213 11.20 -3.90 15.86
C SER A 213 9.74 -4.26 16.18
N ALA A 214 8.80 -3.36 15.89
CA ALA A 214 7.38 -3.55 16.15
C ALA A 214 6.72 -4.67 15.32
N VAL A 215 7.17 -4.88 14.07
CA VAL A 215 6.64 -5.97 13.23
C VAL A 215 7.27 -7.30 13.60
N SER A 216 8.58 -7.33 13.85
CA SER A 216 9.31 -8.55 14.22
C SER A 216 8.89 -9.16 15.56
N SER A 217 8.33 -8.36 16.47
CA SER A 217 7.75 -8.86 17.72
C SER A 217 6.40 -9.55 17.53
N LYS A 218 5.71 -9.28 16.41
CA LYS A 218 4.37 -9.80 16.11
C LYS A 218 4.39 -10.96 15.13
N THR A 219 5.38 -11.02 14.24
CA THR A 219 5.50 -12.08 13.24
C THR A 219 6.94 -12.27 12.76
N ASP A 220 7.29 -13.52 12.43
CA ASP A 220 8.53 -13.86 11.73
C ASP A 220 8.40 -13.70 10.20
N ILE A 221 7.17 -13.55 9.68
CA ILE A 221 6.87 -13.48 8.25
C ILE A 221 6.72 -12.01 7.86
N PHE A 222 7.85 -11.35 7.55
CA PHE A 222 7.84 -9.97 7.08
C PHE A 222 8.93 -9.66 6.06
N ALA A 223 8.64 -8.69 5.22
CA ALA A 223 9.55 -8.08 4.27
C ALA A 223 9.93 -6.69 4.76
N VAL A 224 11.19 -6.30 4.58
CA VAL A 224 11.63 -4.92 4.84
C VAL A 224 11.77 -4.20 3.51
N ILE A 225 11.21 -3.00 3.41
CA ILE A 225 11.35 -2.10 2.28
C ILE A 225 12.11 -0.84 2.67
N LYS A 226 12.75 -0.24 1.67
CA LYS A 226 13.44 1.04 1.76
C LYS A 226 13.18 1.88 0.49
N PRO A 227 13.51 3.17 0.47
CA PRO A 227 13.46 3.97 -0.75
C PRO A 227 14.25 3.30 -1.88
N GLY A 228 13.71 3.38 -3.09
CA GLY A 228 14.28 2.72 -4.25
C GLY A 228 13.62 3.14 -5.56
N TYR A 229 13.56 2.21 -6.51
CA TYR A 229 13.23 2.51 -7.90
C TYR A 229 11.94 1.84 -8.42
N LYS A 230 11.40 0.85 -7.69
CA LYS A 230 10.19 0.12 -8.11
C LYS A 230 8.93 0.89 -7.75
N LYS A 231 7.93 0.86 -8.63
CA LYS A 231 6.62 1.46 -8.37
C LYS A 231 5.87 0.65 -7.30
N SER A 232 4.91 1.26 -6.60
CA SER A 232 4.21 0.60 -5.48
C SER A 232 3.53 -0.73 -5.87
N LYS A 233 2.94 -0.83 -7.07
CA LYS A 233 2.30 -2.07 -7.54
C LYS A 233 3.30 -3.20 -7.75
N GLU A 234 4.42 -2.91 -8.39
CA GLU A 234 5.51 -3.86 -8.63
C GLU A 234 6.14 -4.32 -7.31
N LEU A 235 6.41 -3.37 -6.41
CA LEU A 235 6.96 -3.66 -5.10
C LEU A 235 6.00 -4.48 -4.24
N ALA A 236 4.70 -4.19 -4.28
CA ALA A 236 3.69 -4.98 -3.57
C ALA A 236 3.66 -6.43 -4.05
N LEU A 237 3.83 -6.67 -5.36
CA LEU A 237 3.87 -8.01 -5.92
C LEU A 237 5.11 -8.77 -5.44
N GLU A 238 6.28 -8.12 -5.48
CA GLU A 238 7.53 -8.70 -4.97
C GLU A 238 7.46 -8.99 -3.47
N ILE A 239 6.86 -8.10 -2.67
CA ILE A 239 6.63 -8.35 -1.24
C ILE A 239 5.72 -9.56 -1.06
N LYS A 240 4.61 -9.65 -1.80
CA LYS A 240 3.66 -10.77 -1.70
C LYS A 240 4.34 -12.10 -2.02
N GLU A 241 5.12 -12.14 -3.09
CA GLU A 241 5.92 -13.31 -3.47
C GLU A 241 6.97 -13.66 -2.42
N PHE A 242 7.65 -12.65 -1.85
CA PHE A 242 8.64 -12.84 -0.80
C PHE A 242 8.02 -13.43 0.47
N LEU A 243 6.87 -12.90 0.90
CA LEU A 243 6.14 -13.39 2.07
C LEU A 243 5.62 -14.81 1.87
N ALA A 244 5.28 -15.19 0.63
CA ALA A 244 4.81 -16.54 0.29
C ALA A 244 5.94 -17.60 0.17
N LYS A 245 7.21 -17.20 0.23
CA LYS A 245 8.35 -18.13 0.14
C LYS A 245 8.51 -18.90 1.45
N ASN A 246 8.82 -20.19 1.33
CA ASN A 246 9.17 -21.07 2.45
C ASN A 246 8.08 -21.24 3.53
N LEU A 247 6.80 -21.04 3.18
CA LEU A 247 5.66 -21.30 4.05
C LEU A 247 4.90 -22.58 3.67
N SER A 248 4.11 -23.09 4.60
CA SER A 248 3.21 -24.22 4.36
C SER A 248 2.24 -23.90 3.22
N LYS A 249 1.78 -24.95 2.51
CA LYS A 249 0.90 -24.81 1.34
C LYS A 249 -0.38 -24.02 1.67
N GLU A 250 -0.96 -24.26 2.84
CA GLU A 250 -2.17 -23.57 3.29
C GLU A 250 -1.97 -22.07 3.49
N ILE A 251 -0.91 -21.66 4.20
CA ILE A 251 -0.61 -20.23 4.42
C ILE A 251 -0.27 -19.56 3.08
N LYS A 252 0.45 -20.26 2.20
CA LYS A 252 0.80 -19.76 0.87
C LYS A 252 -0.44 -19.47 0.01
N GLU A 253 -1.43 -20.36 0.03
CA GLU A 253 -2.71 -20.17 -0.67
C GLU A 253 -3.47 -18.96 -0.10
N LYS A 254 -3.54 -18.82 1.23
CA LYS A 254 -4.14 -17.64 1.89
C LYS A 254 -3.44 -16.34 1.48
N ILE A 255 -2.10 -16.32 1.46
CA ILE A 255 -1.32 -15.15 1.01
C ILE A 255 -1.61 -14.82 -0.45
N ASN A 256 -1.61 -15.83 -1.32
CA ASN A 256 -1.85 -15.64 -2.74
C ASN A 256 -3.27 -15.13 -3.03
N ALA A 257 -4.24 -15.48 -2.21
CA ALA A 257 -5.61 -14.96 -2.31
C ALA A 257 -5.75 -13.48 -1.86
N LEU A 258 -4.79 -12.91 -1.13
CA LEU A 258 -4.87 -11.52 -0.67
C LEU A 258 -4.89 -10.54 -1.84
N PRO A 259 -5.81 -9.56 -1.85
CA PRO A 259 -5.75 -8.44 -2.77
C PRO A 259 -4.42 -7.69 -2.64
N LEU A 260 -3.84 -7.28 -3.76
CA LEU A 260 -2.54 -6.59 -3.76
C LEU A 260 -2.62 -5.24 -3.02
N GLU A 261 -3.82 -4.63 -3.03
CA GLU A 261 -4.14 -3.36 -2.40
C GLU A 261 -3.92 -3.40 -0.87
N GLU A 262 -4.08 -4.56 -0.25
CA GLU A 262 -3.86 -4.76 1.19
C GLU A 262 -2.38 -4.58 1.59
N ILE A 263 -1.46 -4.88 0.68
CA ILE A 263 -0.02 -4.63 0.84
C ILE A 263 0.32 -3.21 0.36
N GLN A 264 -0.21 -2.83 -0.81
CA GLN A 264 0.12 -1.57 -1.48
C GLN A 264 -0.22 -0.35 -0.63
N LYS A 265 -1.30 -0.38 0.16
CA LYS A 265 -1.73 0.74 1.03
C LYS A 265 -0.68 1.14 2.08
N TRP A 266 0.20 0.20 2.46
CA TRP A 266 1.28 0.43 3.42
C TRP A 266 2.53 1.00 2.79
N ILE A 267 2.73 0.84 1.48
CA ILE A 267 3.92 1.36 0.80
C ILE A 267 3.89 2.91 0.79
N PRO A 268 4.95 3.58 1.26
CA PRO A 268 5.02 5.04 1.20
C PRO A 268 4.91 5.55 -0.23
N ALA A 269 4.35 6.76 -0.39
CA ALA A 269 4.20 7.35 -1.71
C ALA A 269 5.59 7.58 -2.33
N GLY A 270 5.76 7.22 -3.61
CA GLY A 270 7.04 7.27 -4.31
C GLY A 270 7.42 5.92 -4.90
N LYS A 271 8.72 5.63 -4.89
CA LYS A 271 9.29 4.36 -5.33
C LYS A 271 10.01 3.69 -4.16
N GLY A 272 10.08 2.37 -4.17
CA GLY A 272 10.72 1.60 -3.11
C GLY A 272 11.49 0.42 -3.67
N THR A 273 12.15 -0.33 -2.80
CA THR A 273 12.77 -1.61 -3.12
C THR A 273 12.80 -2.50 -1.89
N LEU A 274 12.82 -3.81 -2.10
CA LEU A 274 13.01 -4.79 -1.03
C LEU A 274 14.44 -4.66 -0.48
N ALA A 275 14.59 -4.60 0.83
CA ALA A 275 15.90 -4.65 1.47
C ALA A 275 16.41 -6.12 1.45
N LYS A 276 17.32 -6.44 0.51
CA LYS A 276 17.86 -7.79 0.24
C LYS A 276 18.51 -8.54 1.43
N LYS A 277 18.59 -7.97 2.64
CA LYS A 277 19.45 -8.45 3.74
C LYS A 277 18.73 -8.73 5.07
N TRP A 278 17.43 -9.02 5.06
CA TRP A 278 16.73 -9.44 6.28
C TRP A 278 16.15 -10.86 6.11
N HIS A 279 17.04 -11.85 6.17
CA HIS A 279 16.65 -13.21 6.56
C HIS A 279 16.76 -13.25 8.08
N LEU A 280 15.64 -13.22 8.80
CA LEU A 280 15.68 -13.76 10.15
C LEU A 280 15.86 -15.27 10.01
N PRO A 281 16.80 -15.89 10.76
CA PRO A 281 16.80 -17.33 10.88
C PRO A 281 15.42 -17.71 11.40
N LEU A 282 14.74 -18.61 10.69
CA LEU A 282 13.60 -19.33 11.25
C LEU A 282 14.05 -19.81 12.64
N LYS A 283 13.49 -19.24 13.71
CA LYS A 283 13.67 -19.83 15.03
C LYS A 283 13.05 -21.21 14.92
N LYS A 284 13.89 -22.23 14.75
CA LYS A 284 13.50 -23.61 14.93
C LYS A 284 12.94 -23.69 16.35
N LYS A 285 11.62 -23.83 16.45
CA LYS A 285 11.01 -24.43 17.64
C LYS A 285 11.43 -25.89 17.71
#